data_AF-A0A285CMV9-F1
#
_entry.id   AF-A0A285CMV9-F1
#
_cell.length_a   1.000
_cell.length_b   1.000
_cell.length_c   1.000
_cell.angle_alpha   90.00
_cell.angle_beta   90.00
_cell.angle_gamma   90.00
#
_symmetry.space_group_name_H-M   'P 1'
#
loop_
_entity.id
_entity.type
_entity.pdbx_description
1 polymer ?
#
loop_
_entity_poly.entity_id
_entity_poly.type
_entity_poly.pdbx_seq_one_letter_code
_entity_poly.pdbx_strand_id
1 'polypeptide(L)'
;MKHILMGGLAALSIILLSGCQSVSNHVNTIEQYIEEEKPNLAIESFNKAMADSSLSEKGKERIKNKITPDLLASIEKVTEDYIHKKEDYELVSLILETYKNIDIPEVSGLIKQKEEELGPIHEARDKLAKGLEAIDNKQYVEGIQLLAQVARNTPEYEVAREEAQKARKTYFDETFEQSQRLFLNREYEEAYLLLNQLYVSFENTAVENKIEEFRLALLESKIAEADDFADENKYTEAFAILDHVEEIIGEDELITLKREDYTFMQTRFWDELLTAYEGQTTQYYDEFGAFTVVAPKDHSAEYVDIFPSETSFYPRLVVADGYSYLEVVAGFGDSDWLYLEAIAFLVDGEQFTWTVDYYSVMDDYDEYGVYEWMIIDESIQPMLLDDLRKIANSKNAVLRFQGNGYIEHIITDKEKEQIRLFLDLIEAFGTEIEFGPTV
;
A
#
# COMPACT_ATOMS: atom_id res chain seq x y z
N MET A 1 5.62 48.18 103.70
CA MET A 1 4.38 48.54 102.98
C MET A 1 4.80 49.23 101.68
N LYS A 2 4.33 48.67 100.56
CA LYS A 2 4.21 49.22 99.19
C LYS A 2 5.46 49.53 98.35
N HIS A 3 5.67 48.59 97.43
CA HIS A 3 6.23 48.69 96.07
C HIS A 3 5.41 49.59 95.12
N ILE A 4 6.02 49.92 93.97
CA ILE A 4 5.57 49.77 92.56
C ILE A 4 6.03 51.02 91.76
N LEU A 5 7.08 50.93 90.93
CA LEU A 5 7.19 50.41 89.55
C LEU A 5 7.04 51.55 88.52
N MET A 6 8.16 51.95 87.94
CA MET A 6 8.25 52.88 86.82
C MET A 6 9.15 52.22 85.77
N GLY A 7 8.59 51.95 84.58
CA GLY A 7 9.36 51.41 83.46
C GLY A 7 8.49 50.80 82.36
N GLY A 8 8.44 51.48 81.21
CA GLY A 8 8.10 50.87 79.92
C GLY A 8 7.00 51.57 79.13
N LEU A 9 7.37 52.44 78.17
CA LEU A 9 6.63 52.72 76.92
C LEU A 9 7.39 53.76 76.06
N ALA A 10 8.45 53.32 75.38
CA ALA A 10 9.11 54.10 74.31
C ALA A 10 9.91 53.17 73.38
N ALA A 11 9.24 52.24 72.70
CA ALA A 11 9.89 51.37 71.70
C ALA A 11 8.98 50.96 70.51
N LEU A 12 7.79 51.56 70.34
CA LEU A 12 6.84 51.12 69.32
C LEU A 12 6.76 52.01 68.05
N SER A 13 7.44 53.16 68.00
CA SER A 13 7.24 54.15 66.91
C SER A 13 8.33 54.19 65.84
N ILE A 14 9.46 53.48 66.02
CA ILE A 14 10.59 53.48 65.08
C ILE A 14 10.51 52.32 64.06
N ILE A 15 9.70 51.29 64.32
CA ILE A 15 9.55 50.12 63.44
C ILE A 15 8.64 50.40 62.22
N LEU A 16 7.85 51.48 62.25
CA LEU A 16 6.90 51.81 61.16
C LEU A 16 7.52 52.58 59.98
N LEU A 17 8.65 53.28 60.16
CA LEU A 17 9.28 54.10 59.11
C LEU A 17 10.27 53.31 58.23
N SER A 18 10.95 52.31 58.78
CA SER A 18 11.89 51.46 58.02
C SER A 18 11.19 50.50 57.05
N GLY A 19 9.98 50.04 57.38
CA GLY A 19 9.22 49.12 56.53
C GLY A 19 8.70 49.74 55.22
N CYS A 20 8.37 51.04 55.21
CA CYS A 20 7.89 51.72 53.99
C CYS A 20 8.99 51.93 52.94
N GLN A 21 10.23 52.17 53.38
CA GLN A 21 11.37 52.34 52.47
C GLN A 21 11.75 51.02 51.77
N SER A 22 11.64 49.89 52.48
CA SER A 22 11.93 48.56 51.93
C SER A 22 10.92 48.17 50.83
N VAL A 23 9.62 48.41 51.06
CA VAL A 23 8.56 48.16 50.06
C VAL A 23 8.78 48.97 48.78
N SER A 24 9.06 50.28 48.89
CA SER A 24 9.26 51.13 47.71
C SER A 24 10.50 50.73 46.89
N ASN A 25 11.60 50.34 47.54
CA ASN A 25 12.80 49.91 46.84
C ASN A 25 12.57 48.63 46.02
N HIS A 26 11.86 47.65 46.61
CA HIS A 26 11.50 46.42 45.91
C HIS A 26 10.56 46.70 44.72
N VAL A 27 9.51 47.51 44.91
CA VAL A 27 8.58 47.90 43.83
C VAL A 27 9.33 48.57 42.68
N ASN A 28 10.10 49.63 42.94
CA ASN A 28 10.82 50.37 41.89
C ASN A 28 11.79 49.48 41.10
N THR A 29 12.45 48.53 41.77
CA THR A 29 13.38 47.60 41.12
C THR A 29 12.65 46.65 40.18
N ILE A 30 11.49 46.12 40.61
CA ILE A 30 10.67 45.21 39.79
C ILE A 30 10.08 45.96 38.61
N GLU A 31 9.49 47.15 38.84
CA GLU A 31 8.92 48.02 37.79
C GLU A 31 9.99 48.36 36.73
N GLN A 32 11.19 48.76 37.15
CA GLN A 32 12.29 49.02 36.23
C GLN A 32 12.63 47.82 35.35
N TYR A 33 12.66 46.60 35.90
CA TYR A 33 12.94 45.41 35.10
C TYR A 33 11.79 45.02 34.17
N ILE A 34 10.54 45.35 34.52
CA ILE A 34 9.39 45.19 33.61
C ILE A 34 9.50 46.19 32.46
N GLU A 35 9.77 47.46 32.76
CA GLU A 35 9.95 48.54 31.76
C GLU A 35 11.13 48.26 30.82
N GLU A 36 12.22 47.69 31.33
CA GLU A 36 13.39 47.29 30.54
C GLU A 36 13.22 45.96 29.79
N GLU A 37 12.03 45.33 29.85
CA GLU A 37 11.71 44.05 29.20
C GLU A 37 12.63 42.91 29.64
N LYS A 38 12.96 42.87 30.93
CA LYS A 38 13.82 41.85 31.55
C LYS A 38 13.01 40.97 32.52
N PRO A 39 12.10 40.11 32.01
CA PRO A 39 11.15 39.36 32.84
C PRO A 39 11.84 38.44 33.86
N ASN A 40 12.96 37.82 33.50
CA ASN A 40 13.75 37.00 34.43
C ASN A 40 14.23 37.80 35.65
N LEU A 41 14.74 39.01 35.45
CA LEU A 41 15.23 39.87 36.54
C LEU A 41 14.07 40.44 37.37
N ALA A 42 12.95 40.75 36.73
CA ALA A 42 11.73 41.17 37.41
C ALA A 42 11.23 40.08 38.38
N ILE A 43 11.23 38.82 37.94
CA ILE A 43 10.79 37.68 38.75
C ILE A 43 11.77 37.32 39.85
N GLU A 44 13.07 37.32 39.57
CA GLU A 44 14.08 37.12 40.60
C GLU A 44 13.92 38.16 41.71
N SER A 45 13.71 39.42 41.33
CA SER A 45 13.48 40.53 42.26
C SER A 45 12.16 40.38 43.03
N PHE A 46 11.08 39.95 42.37
CA PHE A 46 9.81 39.66 43.01
C PHE A 46 9.92 38.52 44.03
N ASN A 47 10.51 37.39 43.65
CA ASN A 47 10.67 36.23 44.53
C ASN A 47 11.56 36.56 45.72
N LYS A 48 12.63 37.35 45.50
CA LYS A 48 13.47 37.88 46.57
C LYS A 48 12.67 38.75 47.55
N ALA A 49 11.78 39.61 47.03
CA ALA A 49 10.90 40.41 47.88
C ALA A 49 9.90 39.53 48.65
N MET A 50 9.32 38.48 48.05
CA MET A 50 8.40 37.57 48.73
C MET A 50 9.08 36.72 49.83
N ALA A 51 10.37 36.41 49.66
CA ALA A 51 11.19 35.69 50.62
C ALA A 51 11.81 36.58 51.73
N ASP A 52 11.75 37.90 51.59
CA ASP A 52 12.32 38.84 52.55
C ASP A 52 11.58 38.81 53.89
N SER A 53 12.23 38.23 54.91
CA SER A 53 11.68 38.09 56.26
C SER A 53 11.51 39.42 56.99
N SER A 54 12.10 40.50 56.49
CA SER A 54 11.90 41.85 57.03
C SER A 54 10.57 42.48 56.61
N LEU A 55 9.91 41.94 55.58
CA LEU A 55 8.61 42.41 55.11
C LEU A 55 7.47 41.72 55.85
N SER A 56 6.57 42.54 56.42
CA SER A 56 5.27 42.05 56.89
C SER A 56 4.41 41.55 55.73
N GLU A 57 3.44 40.68 56.00
CA GLU A 57 2.45 40.22 55.00
C GLU A 57 1.71 41.38 54.33
N LYS A 58 1.36 42.44 55.08
CA LYS A 58 0.78 43.68 54.51
C LYS A 58 1.74 44.42 53.58
N GLY A 59 3.04 44.30 53.80
CA GLY A 59 4.09 44.87 52.95
C GLY A 59 4.19 44.10 51.63
N LYS A 60 4.22 42.76 51.69
CA LYS A 60 4.20 41.88 50.51
C LYS A 60 2.95 42.10 49.66
N GLU A 61 1.80 42.21 50.32
CA GLU A 61 0.52 42.51 49.66
C GLU A 61 0.54 43.87 48.95
N ARG A 62 1.16 44.90 49.53
CA ARG A 62 1.35 46.19 48.86
C ARG A 62 2.25 46.10 47.64
N ILE A 63 3.31 45.29 47.70
CA ILE A 63 4.18 45.04 46.55
C ILE A 63 3.36 44.40 45.43
N LYS A 64 2.66 43.28 45.71
CA LYS A 64 1.79 42.60 44.75
C LYS A 64 0.83 43.59 44.08
N ASN A 65 0.03 44.31 44.86
CA ASN A 65 -0.93 45.30 44.34
C ASN A 65 -0.29 46.43 43.51
N LYS A 66 0.97 46.78 43.78
CA LYS A 66 1.66 47.87 43.07
C LYS A 66 2.20 47.44 41.72
N ILE A 67 2.81 46.26 41.63
CA ILE A 67 3.42 45.76 40.39
C ILE A 67 2.41 45.09 39.45
N THR A 68 1.25 44.64 39.96
CA THR A 68 0.24 43.94 39.15
C THR A 68 -0.13 44.70 37.86
N PRO A 69 -0.45 46.01 37.88
CA PRO A 69 -0.81 46.74 36.66
C PRO A 69 0.27 46.70 35.58
N ASP A 70 1.55 46.82 35.96
CA ASP A 70 2.67 46.85 35.01
C ASP A 70 2.93 45.45 34.43
N LEU A 71 2.78 44.40 35.25
CA LEU A 71 2.84 43.02 34.77
C LEU A 71 1.72 42.72 33.77
N LEU A 72 0.47 43.12 34.08
CA LEU A 72 -0.66 42.94 33.18
C LEU A 72 -0.44 43.70 31.87
N ALA A 73 0.06 44.94 31.93
CA ALA A 73 0.37 45.74 30.74
C ALA A 73 1.51 45.14 29.91
N SER A 74 2.55 44.59 30.55
CA SER A 74 3.64 43.88 29.87
C SER A 74 3.14 42.63 29.15
N ILE A 75 2.26 41.84 29.79
CA ILE A 75 1.62 40.66 29.20
C ILE A 75 0.77 41.05 27.99
N GLU A 76 -0.10 42.06 28.12
CA GLU A 76 -0.89 42.57 26.99
C GLU A 76 0.02 42.99 25.85
N LYS A 77 1.02 43.82 26.12
CA LYS A 77 1.95 44.32 25.10
C LYS A 77 2.64 43.19 24.34
N VAL A 78 3.27 42.25 25.05
CA VAL A 78 4.02 41.17 24.38
C VAL A 78 3.10 40.27 23.55
N THR A 79 1.87 40.02 24.02
CA THR A 79 0.89 39.25 23.26
C THR A 79 0.40 40.00 22.02
N GLU A 80 0.13 41.31 22.15
CA GLU A 80 -0.21 42.17 21.01
C GLU A 80 0.93 42.25 20.00
N ASP A 81 2.17 42.34 20.44
CA ASP A 81 3.34 42.39 19.56
C ASP A 81 3.47 41.09 18.74
N TYR A 82 3.20 39.93 19.33
CA TYR A 82 3.09 38.68 18.57
C TYR A 82 1.91 38.69 17.59
N ILE A 83 0.71 39.12 18.01
CA ILE A 83 -0.47 39.22 17.13
C ILE A 83 -0.18 40.12 15.92
N HIS A 84 0.55 41.21 16.12
CA HIS A 84 0.97 42.14 15.07
C HIS A 84 2.29 41.76 14.38
N LYS A 85 2.79 40.54 14.59
CA LYS A 85 3.99 39.98 13.92
C LYS A 85 5.28 40.78 14.18
N LYS A 86 5.40 41.41 15.34
CA LYS A 86 6.62 42.10 15.79
C LYS A 86 7.56 41.20 16.59
N GLU A 87 7.01 40.16 17.22
CA GLU A 87 7.74 39.17 18.02
C GLU A 87 7.38 37.74 17.58
N ASP A 88 8.27 36.78 17.86
CA ASP A 88 8.02 35.35 17.62
C ASP A 88 7.29 34.66 18.77
N TYR A 89 6.64 33.53 18.49
CA TYR A 89 5.79 32.85 19.46
C TYR A 89 6.61 32.28 20.62
N GLU A 90 7.78 31.72 20.31
CA GLU A 90 8.67 31.07 21.26
C GLU A 90 9.15 32.04 22.35
N LEU A 91 9.52 33.27 21.96
CA LEU A 91 9.89 34.34 22.87
C LEU A 91 8.70 34.77 23.72
N VAL A 92 7.53 34.98 23.13
CA VAL A 92 6.33 35.37 23.88
C VAL A 92 5.92 34.27 24.87
N SER A 93 5.90 33.01 24.45
CA SER A 93 5.63 31.86 25.33
C SER A 93 6.64 31.76 26.47
N LEU A 94 7.92 32.00 26.20
CA LEU A 94 8.95 32.02 27.24
C LEU A 94 8.71 33.14 28.26
N ILE A 95 8.34 34.33 27.80
CA ILE A 95 8.02 35.48 28.67
C ILE A 95 6.80 35.17 29.55
N LEU A 96 5.73 34.62 28.96
CA LEU A 96 4.53 34.22 29.68
C LEU A 96 4.82 33.13 30.71
N GLU A 97 5.56 32.08 30.34
CA GLU A 97 5.98 31.00 31.25
C GLU A 97 6.85 31.53 32.39
N THR A 98 7.71 32.50 32.09
CA THR A 98 8.51 33.21 33.10
C THR A 98 7.54 33.83 34.10
N TYR A 99 6.60 34.69 33.67
CA TYR A 99 5.64 35.37 34.55
C TYR A 99 4.68 34.44 35.32
N LYS A 100 4.46 33.17 34.91
CA LYS A 100 3.70 32.20 35.71
C LYS A 100 4.30 31.93 37.09
N ASN A 101 5.59 32.20 37.28
CA ASN A 101 6.26 32.06 38.57
C ASN A 101 5.91 33.17 39.58
N ILE A 102 5.14 34.18 39.18
CA ILE A 102 4.63 35.23 40.06
C ILE A 102 3.30 34.76 40.67
N ASP A 103 3.28 34.57 41.98
CA ASP A 103 2.08 34.19 42.76
C ASP A 103 1.11 35.38 42.93
N ILE A 104 0.50 35.82 41.83
CA ILE A 104 -0.55 36.85 41.76
C ILE A 104 -1.69 36.29 40.89
N PRO A 105 -2.87 35.97 41.46
CA PRO A 105 -3.96 35.29 40.75
C PRO A 105 -4.43 36.00 39.47
N GLU A 106 -4.47 37.32 39.45
CA GLU A 106 -4.85 38.13 38.29
C GLU A 106 -3.86 37.95 37.13
N VAL A 107 -2.56 37.90 37.44
CA VAL A 107 -1.50 37.68 36.45
C VAL A 107 -1.61 36.27 35.88
N SER A 108 -1.72 35.25 36.73
CA SER A 108 -1.89 33.87 36.27
C SER A 108 -3.16 33.67 35.44
N GLY A 109 -4.25 34.33 35.82
CA GLY A 109 -5.52 34.30 35.09
C GLY A 109 -5.41 34.90 33.69
N LEU A 110 -4.77 36.07 33.56
CA LEU A 110 -4.55 36.72 32.26
C LEU A 110 -3.60 35.89 31.37
N ILE A 111 -2.52 35.36 31.93
CA ILE A 111 -1.59 34.50 31.16
C ILE A 111 -2.35 33.33 30.54
N LYS A 112 -3.15 32.61 31.33
CA LYS A 112 -3.93 31.48 30.82
C LYS A 112 -4.88 31.91 29.70
N GLN A 113 -5.59 33.02 29.87
CA GLN A 113 -6.47 33.57 28.83
C GLN A 113 -5.69 33.88 27.54
N LYS A 114 -4.51 34.51 27.67
CA LYS A 114 -3.68 34.88 26.51
C LYS A 114 -3.06 33.67 25.84
N GLU A 115 -2.66 32.64 26.56
CA GLU A 115 -2.21 31.38 25.96
C GLU A 115 -3.33 30.70 25.15
N GLU A 116 -4.56 30.70 25.68
CA GLU A 116 -5.74 30.20 24.96
C GLU A 116 -6.05 31.02 23.70
N GLU A 117 -5.76 32.33 23.70
CA GLU A 117 -5.90 33.21 22.54
C GLU A 117 -4.79 33.01 21.49
N LEU A 118 -3.54 32.88 21.94
CA LEU A 118 -2.37 32.80 21.06
C LEU A 118 -2.20 31.44 20.40
N GLY A 119 -2.62 30.35 21.05
CA GLY A 119 -2.50 28.99 20.52
C GLY A 119 -3.08 28.83 19.11
N PRO A 120 -4.37 29.19 18.88
CA PRO A 120 -4.98 29.14 17.56
C PRO A 120 -4.27 30.01 16.51
N ILE A 121 -3.75 31.19 16.90
CA ILE A 121 -3.04 32.10 15.98
C ILE A 121 -1.69 31.49 15.58
N HIS A 122 -0.97 30.88 16.53
CA HIS A 122 0.27 30.16 16.25
C HIS A 122 0.05 28.97 15.31
N GLU A 123 -0.93 28.13 15.60
CA GLU A 123 -1.27 26.98 14.75
C GLU A 123 -1.68 27.44 13.34
N ALA A 124 -2.45 28.52 13.22
CA ALA A 124 -2.83 29.11 11.95
C ALA A 124 -1.62 29.59 11.13
N ARG A 125 -0.64 30.23 11.78
CA ARG A 125 0.60 30.67 11.11
C ARG A 125 1.46 29.52 10.65
N ASP A 126 1.62 28.49 11.48
CA ASP A 126 2.37 27.28 11.13
C ASP A 126 1.74 26.56 9.93
N LYS A 127 0.41 26.37 9.94
CA LYS A 127 -0.33 25.78 8.81
C LYS A 127 -0.25 26.62 7.55
N LEU A 128 -0.34 27.95 7.66
CA LEU A 128 -0.17 28.86 6.53
C LEU A 128 1.24 28.70 5.94
N ALA A 129 2.29 28.75 6.76
CA ALA A 129 3.67 28.65 6.32
C ALA A 129 3.94 27.31 5.62
N LYS A 130 3.56 26.18 6.24
CA LYS A 130 3.72 24.84 5.66
C LYS A 130 2.89 24.66 4.38
N GLY A 131 1.69 25.22 4.35
CA GLY A 131 0.82 25.17 3.17
C GLY A 131 1.44 25.89 1.97
N LEU A 132 2.03 27.07 2.21
CA LEU A 132 2.74 27.83 1.17
C LEU A 132 4.02 27.11 0.71
N GLU A 133 4.80 26.56 1.65
CA GLU A 133 6.00 25.78 1.31
C GLU A 133 5.66 24.55 0.46
N ALA A 134 4.59 23.83 0.79
CA ALA A 134 4.10 22.70 -0.01
C ALA A 134 3.70 23.14 -1.43
N ILE A 135 3.03 24.29 -1.57
CA ILE A 135 2.67 24.85 -2.89
C ILE A 135 3.92 25.22 -3.69
N ASP A 136 4.91 25.86 -3.06
CA ASP A 136 6.18 26.22 -3.72
C ASP A 136 6.94 24.98 -4.21
N ASN A 137 6.82 23.87 -3.48
CA ASN A 137 7.34 22.55 -3.86
C ASN A 137 6.44 21.76 -4.83
N LYS A 138 5.39 22.39 -5.38
CA LYS A 138 4.38 21.79 -6.29
C LYS A 138 3.56 20.64 -5.68
N GLN A 139 3.56 20.51 -4.35
CA GLN A 139 2.70 19.58 -3.62
C GLN A 139 1.32 20.22 -3.39
N TYR A 140 0.64 20.57 -4.48
CA TYR A 140 -0.57 21.40 -4.43
C TYR A 140 -1.68 20.84 -3.55
N VAL A 141 -1.96 19.53 -3.63
CA VAL A 141 -3.04 18.89 -2.85
C VAL A 141 -2.79 19.05 -1.35
N GLU A 142 -1.58 18.73 -0.90
CA GLU A 142 -1.15 18.88 0.50
C GLU A 142 -1.21 20.34 0.95
N GLY A 143 -0.65 21.25 0.14
CA GLY A 143 -0.67 22.68 0.45
C GLY A 143 -2.08 23.24 0.56
N ILE A 144 -2.98 22.91 -0.36
CA ILE A 144 -4.40 23.30 -0.32
C ILE A 144 -5.09 22.75 0.93
N GLN A 145 -4.81 21.51 1.33
CA GLN A 145 -5.37 20.90 2.54
C GLN A 145 -4.86 21.59 3.81
N LEU A 146 -3.57 21.91 3.90
CA LEU A 146 -2.99 22.64 5.03
C LEU A 146 -3.59 24.05 5.16
N LEU A 147 -3.70 24.78 4.04
CA LEU A 147 -4.32 26.10 4.02
C LEU A 147 -5.80 26.05 4.40
N ALA A 148 -6.53 25.00 4.02
CA ALA A 148 -7.93 24.82 4.41
C ALA A 148 -8.13 24.58 5.92
N GLN A 149 -7.08 24.16 6.63
CA GLN A 149 -7.10 23.94 8.09
C GLN A 149 -6.77 25.20 8.91
N VAL A 150 -6.46 26.32 8.27
CA VAL A 150 -6.25 27.61 8.95
C VAL A 150 -7.58 28.09 9.56
N ALA A 151 -7.56 28.39 10.86
CA ALA A 151 -8.77 28.67 11.63
C ALA A 151 -9.43 30.00 11.22
N ARG A 152 -10.76 29.98 11.01
CA ARG A 152 -11.54 31.13 10.47
C ARG A 152 -11.50 32.41 11.31
N ASN A 153 -11.24 32.30 12.60
CA ASN A 153 -11.19 33.40 13.56
C ASN A 153 -9.78 34.00 13.72
N THR A 154 -8.82 33.58 12.89
CA THR A 154 -7.44 34.08 12.95
C THR A 154 -7.16 35.10 11.84
N PRO A 155 -6.23 36.05 12.04
CA PRO A 155 -5.82 37.01 11.01
C PRO A 155 -5.32 36.36 9.71
N GLU A 156 -4.80 35.14 9.78
CA GLU A 156 -4.21 34.39 8.68
C GLU A 156 -5.24 33.79 7.71
N TYR A 157 -6.52 33.67 8.12
CA TYR A 157 -7.54 32.94 7.37
C TYR A 157 -7.77 33.46 5.95
N GLU A 158 -7.91 34.79 5.79
CA GLU A 158 -8.20 35.36 4.47
C GLU A 158 -7.03 35.15 3.49
N VAL A 159 -5.79 35.27 3.98
CA VAL A 159 -4.59 34.98 3.18
C VAL A 159 -4.56 33.51 2.79
N ALA A 160 -4.77 32.60 3.75
CA ALA A 160 -4.79 31.16 3.48
C ALA A 160 -5.86 30.78 2.45
N ARG A 161 -7.06 31.38 2.54
CA ARG A 161 -8.16 31.15 1.60
C ARG A 161 -7.82 31.62 0.19
N GLU A 162 -7.25 32.83 0.05
CA GLU A 162 -6.86 33.39 -1.25
C GLU A 162 -5.74 32.56 -1.90
N GLU A 163 -4.72 32.19 -1.13
CA GLU A 163 -3.61 31.38 -1.63
C GLU A 163 -4.06 29.95 -1.99
N ALA A 164 -4.95 29.35 -1.21
CA ALA A 164 -5.54 28.06 -1.57
C ALA A 164 -6.34 28.13 -2.87
N GLN A 165 -7.06 29.23 -3.13
CA GLN A 165 -7.79 29.43 -4.37
C GLN A 165 -6.85 29.59 -5.57
N LYS A 166 -5.76 30.36 -5.43
CA LYS A 166 -4.73 30.51 -6.46
C LYS A 166 -4.03 29.17 -6.75
N ALA A 167 -3.66 28.43 -5.72
CA ALA A 167 -3.04 27.12 -5.83
C ALA A 167 -3.98 26.11 -6.51
N ARG A 168 -5.26 26.09 -6.16
CA ARG A 168 -6.29 25.27 -6.83
C ARG A 168 -6.35 25.54 -8.34
N LYS A 169 -6.37 26.81 -8.73
CA LYS A 169 -6.38 27.19 -10.15
C LYS A 169 -5.09 26.75 -10.86
N THR A 170 -3.95 27.00 -10.24
CA THR A 170 -2.63 26.64 -10.80
C THR A 170 -2.50 25.13 -10.97
N TYR A 171 -2.87 24.36 -9.94
CA TYR A 171 -2.91 22.89 -10.00
C TYR A 171 -3.79 22.38 -11.13
N PHE A 172 -5.00 22.95 -11.28
CA PHE A 172 -5.89 22.62 -12.39
C PHE A 172 -5.23 22.90 -13.75
N ASP A 173 -4.74 24.12 -13.96
CA ASP A 173 -4.15 24.53 -15.25
C ASP A 173 -2.93 23.66 -15.61
N GLU A 174 -2.00 23.45 -14.67
CA GLU A 174 -0.79 22.65 -14.90
C GLU A 174 -1.09 21.17 -15.16
N THR A 175 -1.98 20.58 -14.36
CA THR A 175 -2.33 19.15 -14.49
C THR A 175 -3.13 18.90 -15.78
N PHE A 176 -4.01 19.83 -16.16
CA PHE A 176 -4.79 19.74 -17.40
C PHE A 176 -3.90 19.93 -18.64
N GLU A 177 -2.88 20.79 -18.57
CA GLU A 177 -1.89 20.89 -19.64
C GLU A 177 -1.01 19.64 -19.72
N GLN A 178 -0.63 19.07 -18.57
CA GLN A 178 0.14 17.83 -18.51
C GLN A 178 -0.60 16.65 -19.10
N SER A 179 -1.88 16.46 -18.77
CA SER A 179 -2.69 15.38 -19.33
C SER A 179 -2.80 15.49 -20.85
N GLN A 180 -2.95 16.70 -21.39
CA GLN A 180 -2.92 16.93 -22.84
C GLN A 180 -1.57 16.60 -23.48
N ARG A 181 -0.45 16.92 -22.82
CA ARG A 181 0.89 16.56 -23.35
C ARG A 181 1.07 15.05 -23.39
N LEU A 182 0.69 14.34 -22.34
CA LEU A 182 0.74 12.87 -22.29
C LEU A 182 -0.13 12.25 -23.39
N PHE A 183 -1.35 12.76 -23.56
CA PHE A 183 -2.24 12.32 -24.63
C PHE A 183 -1.62 12.50 -26.03
N LEU A 184 -1.01 13.66 -26.31
CA LEU A 184 -0.32 13.92 -27.58
C LEU A 184 0.90 13.02 -27.80
N ASN A 185 1.53 12.54 -26.72
CA ASN A 185 2.62 11.58 -26.75
C ASN A 185 2.14 10.12 -26.86
N ARG A 186 0.82 9.88 -26.88
CA ARG A 186 0.19 8.55 -26.85
C ARG A 186 0.37 7.79 -25.53
N GLU A 187 0.69 8.51 -24.45
CA GLU A 187 0.70 8.00 -23.07
C GLU A 187 -0.75 8.10 -22.53
N TYR A 188 -1.67 7.33 -23.12
CA TYR A 188 -3.11 7.52 -22.95
C TYR A 188 -3.61 7.15 -21.55
N GLU A 189 -3.03 6.13 -20.93
CA GLU A 189 -3.42 5.67 -19.59
C GLU A 189 -3.12 6.76 -18.55
N GLU A 190 -1.89 7.26 -18.52
CA GLU A 190 -1.46 8.32 -17.61
C GLU A 190 -2.23 9.62 -17.88
N ALA A 191 -2.49 9.93 -19.16
CA ALA A 191 -3.30 11.07 -19.53
C ALA A 191 -4.72 10.98 -18.99
N TYR A 192 -5.37 9.82 -19.14
CA TYR A 192 -6.73 9.55 -18.66
C TYR A 192 -6.80 9.62 -17.13
N LEU A 193 -5.87 8.96 -16.43
CA LEU A 193 -5.85 8.94 -14.96
C LEU A 193 -5.69 10.34 -14.36
N LEU A 194 -4.78 11.17 -14.88
CA LEU A 194 -4.62 12.55 -14.43
C LEU A 194 -5.88 13.40 -14.68
N LEU A 195 -6.51 13.20 -15.84
CA LEU A 195 -7.71 13.95 -16.20
C LEU A 195 -8.93 13.53 -15.34
N ASN A 196 -9.08 12.23 -15.07
CA ASN A 196 -10.12 11.71 -14.18
C ASN A 196 -9.93 12.21 -12.74
N GLN A 197 -8.69 12.24 -12.23
CA GLN A 197 -8.37 12.82 -10.93
C GLN A 197 -8.76 14.30 -10.83
N LEU A 198 -8.53 15.08 -11.88
CA LEU A 198 -8.96 16.48 -11.95
C LEU A 198 -10.48 16.62 -11.93
N TYR A 199 -11.21 15.78 -12.67
CA TYR A 199 -12.68 15.83 -12.70
C TYR A 199 -13.29 15.57 -11.33
N VAL A 200 -12.82 14.53 -10.63
CA VAL A 200 -13.24 14.21 -9.25
C VAL A 200 -12.97 15.38 -8.29
N SER A 201 -11.90 16.15 -8.53
CA SER A 201 -11.48 17.24 -7.64
C SER A 201 -12.20 18.57 -7.90
N PHE A 202 -12.70 18.82 -9.11
CA PHE A 202 -13.18 20.15 -9.53
C PHE A 202 -14.57 20.18 -10.19
N GLU A 203 -15.16 19.03 -10.56
CA GLU A 203 -16.47 18.94 -11.24
C GLU A 203 -16.62 19.94 -12.40
N ASN A 204 -15.67 19.91 -13.34
CA ASN A 204 -15.58 20.90 -14.44
C ASN A 204 -16.02 20.30 -15.78
N THR A 205 -16.98 20.94 -16.45
CA THR A 205 -17.57 20.48 -17.73
C THR A 205 -16.58 20.45 -18.91
N ALA A 206 -15.52 21.27 -18.88
CA ALA A 206 -14.48 21.21 -19.90
C ALA A 206 -13.61 19.94 -19.75
N VAL A 207 -13.43 19.48 -18.51
CA VAL A 207 -12.72 18.23 -18.21
C VAL A 207 -13.58 17.03 -18.58
N GLU A 208 -14.88 17.07 -18.25
CA GLU A 208 -15.84 16.02 -18.58
C GLU A 208 -15.82 15.65 -20.08
N ASN A 209 -15.89 16.63 -20.96
CA ASN A 209 -15.84 16.38 -22.41
C ASN A 209 -14.51 15.75 -22.88
N LYS A 210 -13.41 16.08 -22.20
CA LYS A 210 -12.09 15.53 -22.53
C LYS A 210 -11.86 14.13 -21.96
N ILE A 211 -12.55 13.79 -20.86
CA ILE A 211 -12.46 12.46 -20.26
C ILE A 211 -12.90 11.41 -21.26
N GLU A 212 -14.01 11.62 -21.96
CA GLU A 212 -14.45 10.63 -22.95
C GLU A 212 -13.52 10.50 -24.14
N GLU A 213 -12.96 11.62 -24.63
CA GLU A 213 -11.94 11.57 -25.68
C GLU A 213 -10.72 10.75 -25.25
N PHE A 214 -10.29 10.91 -23.99
CA PHE A 214 -9.13 10.20 -23.44
C PHE A 214 -9.46 8.73 -23.17
N ARG A 215 -10.66 8.45 -22.66
CA ARG A 215 -11.16 7.09 -22.43
C ARG A 215 -11.18 6.29 -23.72
N LEU A 216 -11.75 6.86 -24.79
CA LEU A 216 -11.83 6.21 -26.08
C LEU A 216 -10.45 5.94 -26.68
N ALA A 217 -9.51 6.90 -26.61
CA ALA A 217 -8.16 6.69 -27.12
C ALA A 217 -7.39 5.62 -26.35
N LEU A 218 -7.54 5.58 -25.02
CA LEU A 218 -6.99 4.50 -24.18
C LEU A 218 -7.57 3.15 -24.58
N LEU A 219 -8.90 3.06 -24.66
CA LEU A 219 -9.63 1.84 -25.03
C LEU A 219 -9.21 1.33 -26.41
N GLU A 220 -9.22 2.19 -27.43
CA GLU A 220 -8.80 1.84 -28.79
C GLU A 220 -7.33 1.37 -28.82
N SER A 221 -6.45 2.03 -28.08
CA SER A 221 -5.03 1.65 -28.02
C SER A 221 -4.82 0.30 -27.35
N LYS A 222 -5.55 0.01 -26.27
CA LYS A 222 -5.43 -1.25 -25.51
C LYS A 222 -6.07 -2.42 -26.25
N ILE A 223 -7.19 -2.19 -26.94
CA ILE A 223 -7.77 -3.19 -27.82
C ILE A 223 -6.84 -3.51 -28.99
N ALA A 224 -6.17 -2.51 -29.58
CA ALA A 224 -5.19 -2.79 -30.64
C ALA A 224 -4.02 -3.65 -30.13
N GLU A 225 -3.54 -3.40 -28.91
CA GLU A 225 -2.51 -4.22 -28.26
C GLU A 225 -3.02 -5.65 -27.99
N ALA A 226 -4.25 -5.82 -27.53
CA ALA A 226 -4.87 -7.12 -27.32
C ALA A 226 -5.10 -7.88 -28.66
N ASP A 227 -5.49 -7.16 -29.72
CA ASP A 227 -5.66 -7.71 -31.06
C ASP A 227 -4.33 -8.26 -31.60
N ASP A 228 -3.21 -7.55 -31.40
CA ASP A 228 -1.88 -8.02 -31.80
C ASP A 228 -1.51 -9.36 -31.10
N PHE A 229 -1.86 -9.53 -29.82
CA PHE A 229 -1.67 -10.80 -29.11
C PHE A 229 -2.60 -11.91 -29.62
N ALA A 230 -3.88 -11.60 -29.83
CA ALA A 230 -4.85 -12.56 -30.35
C ALA A 230 -4.49 -13.06 -31.75
N ASP A 231 -3.99 -12.17 -32.62
CA ASP A 231 -3.49 -12.51 -33.97
C ASP A 231 -2.26 -13.46 -33.92
N GLU A 232 -1.49 -13.42 -32.81
CA GLU A 232 -0.39 -14.34 -32.53
C GLU A 232 -0.84 -15.64 -31.79
N ASN A 233 -2.14 -15.85 -31.58
CA ASN A 233 -2.75 -16.91 -30.76
C ASN A 233 -2.35 -16.87 -29.28
N LYS A 234 -1.94 -15.71 -28.77
CA LYS A 234 -1.57 -15.46 -27.37
C LYS A 234 -2.77 -14.94 -26.59
N TYR A 235 -3.78 -15.79 -26.44
CA TYR A 235 -5.08 -15.37 -25.91
C TYR A 235 -5.03 -14.99 -24.44
N THR A 236 -4.20 -15.64 -23.62
CA THR A 236 -4.00 -15.27 -22.21
C THR A 236 -3.51 -13.84 -22.07
N GLU A 237 -2.52 -13.43 -22.87
CA GLU A 237 -2.02 -12.06 -22.90
C GLU A 237 -3.06 -11.08 -23.44
N ALA A 238 -3.81 -11.45 -24.48
CA ALA A 238 -4.89 -10.63 -25.01
C ALA A 238 -5.98 -10.36 -23.95
N PHE A 239 -6.42 -11.39 -23.22
CA PHE A 239 -7.39 -11.24 -22.13
C PHE A 239 -6.84 -10.39 -20.97
N ALA A 240 -5.58 -10.57 -20.59
CA ALA A 240 -4.95 -9.77 -19.54
C ALA A 240 -4.92 -8.26 -19.88
N ILE A 241 -4.74 -7.90 -21.16
CA ILE A 241 -4.84 -6.51 -21.60
C ILE A 241 -6.27 -5.99 -21.48
N LEU A 242 -7.28 -6.80 -21.81
CA LEU A 242 -8.69 -6.46 -21.65
C LEU A 242 -9.08 -6.27 -20.17
N ASP A 243 -8.62 -7.16 -19.27
CA ASP A 243 -8.83 -7.05 -17.82
C ASP A 243 -8.25 -5.74 -17.28
N HIS A 244 -6.99 -5.45 -17.64
CA HIS A 244 -6.31 -4.24 -17.16
C HIS A 244 -7.03 -2.95 -17.59
N VAL A 245 -7.45 -2.85 -18.86
CA VAL A 245 -8.16 -1.64 -19.31
C VAL A 245 -9.54 -1.52 -18.67
N GLU A 246 -10.25 -2.64 -18.44
CA GLU A 246 -11.53 -2.68 -17.73
C GLU A 246 -11.40 -2.23 -16.26
N GLU A 247 -10.32 -2.59 -15.56
CA GLU A 247 -10.04 -2.09 -14.21
C GLU A 247 -9.89 -0.55 -14.16
N ILE A 248 -9.40 0.06 -15.24
CA ILE A 248 -9.14 1.50 -15.32
C ILE A 248 -10.41 2.28 -15.71
N ILE A 249 -11.15 1.81 -16.72
CA ILE A 249 -12.27 2.56 -17.30
C ILE A 249 -13.65 2.06 -16.84
N GLY A 250 -13.71 0.87 -16.22
CA GLY A 250 -14.94 0.16 -15.88
C GLY A 250 -15.46 -0.72 -17.03
N GLU A 251 -16.60 -1.36 -16.80
CA GLU A 251 -17.29 -2.20 -17.79
C GLU A 251 -17.55 -1.41 -19.09
N ASP A 252 -17.16 -1.98 -20.23
CA ASP A 252 -17.38 -1.39 -21.56
C ASP A 252 -17.86 -2.47 -22.56
N GLU A 253 -18.83 -2.11 -23.41
CA GLU A 253 -19.45 -3.02 -24.39
C GLU A 253 -18.41 -3.54 -25.40
N LEU A 254 -17.43 -2.72 -25.76
CA LEU A 254 -16.42 -3.11 -26.73
C LEU A 254 -15.43 -4.13 -26.16
N ILE A 255 -15.12 -4.04 -24.85
CA ILE A 255 -14.30 -5.04 -24.15
C ILE A 255 -15.04 -6.38 -24.14
N THR A 256 -16.33 -6.38 -23.77
CA THR A 256 -17.17 -7.58 -23.79
C THR A 256 -17.19 -8.23 -25.18
N LEU A 257 -17.42 -7.44 -26.24
CA LEU A 257 -17.43 -7.95 -27.62
C LEU A 257 -16.08 -8.56 -28.01
N LYS A 258 -14.97 -7.91 -27.62
CA LYS A 258 -13.62 -8.43 -27.90
C LYS A 258 -13.32 -9.72 -27.16
N ARG A 259 -13.81 -9.89 -25.93
CA ARG A 259 -13.70 -11.17 -25.21
C ARG A 259 -14.41 -12.28 -25.99
N GLU A 260 -15.64 -12.05 -26.43
CA GLU A 260 -16.39 -13.03 -27.24
C GLU A 260 -15.65 -13.39 -28.54
N ASP A 261 -15.10 -12.39 -29.23
CA ASP A 261 -14.30 -12.60 -30.45
C ASP A 261 -13.05 -13.46 -30.16
N TYR A 262 -12.30 -13.15 -29.09
CA TYR A 262 -11.10 -13.89 -28.71
C TYR A 262 -11.41 -15.32 -28.27
N THR A 263 -12.47 -15.54 -27.50
CA THR A 263 -12.93 -16.89 -27.15
C THR A 263 -13.25 -17.70 -28.41
N PHE A 264 -13.96 -17.12 -29.37
CA PHE A 264 -14.25 -17.80 -30.64
C PHE A 264 -12.99 -18.12 -31.45
N MET A 265 -12.04 -17.18 -31.52
CA MET A 265 -10.76 -17.39 -32.20
C MET A 265 -9.92 -18.48 -31.52
N GLN A 266 -9.84 -18.46 -30.20
CA GLN A 266 -9.14 -19.46 -29.38
C GLN A 266 -9.72 -20.85 -29.61
N THR A 267 -11.04 -21.01 -29.51
CA THR A 267 -11.70 -22.31 -29.79
C THR A 267 -11.38 -22.81 -31.19
N ARG A 268 -11.44 -21.93 -32.22
CA ARG A 268 -11.13 -22.33 -33.59
C ARG A 268 -9.67 -22.73 -33.75
N PHE A 269 -8.74 -21.98 -33.15
CA PHE A 269 -7.32 -22.30 -33.18
C PHE A 269 -7.04 -23.65 -32.53
N TRP A 270 -7.65 -23.93 -31.38
CA TRP A 270 -7.55 -25.22 -30.69
C TRP A 270 -8.05 -26.38 -31.55
N ASP A 271 -9.21 -26.23 -32.21
CA ASP A 271 -9.74 -27.25 -33.14
C ASP A 271 -8.79 -27.50 -34.33
N GLU A 272 -8.25 -26.43 -34.92
CA GLU A 272 -7.28 -26.50 -36.01
C GLU A 272 -6.00 -27.22 -35.57
N LEU A 273 -5.52 -26.93 -34.35
CA LEU A 273 -4.33 -27.54 -33.76
C LEU A 273 -4.53 -29.04 -33.53
N LEU A 274 -5.64 -29.44 -32.89
CA LEU A 274 -5.96 -30.86 -32.67
C LEU A 274 -6.11 -31.62 -33.99
N THR A 275 -6.71 -30.99 -34.99
CA THR A 275 -6.83 -31.55 -36.34
C THR A 275 -5.45 -31.75 -36.98
N ALA A 276 -4.54 -30.79 -36.85
CA ALA A 276 -3.18 -30.90 -37.39
C ALA A 276 -2.38 -32.07 -36.80
N TYR A 277 -2.70 -32.47 -35.56
CA TYR A 277 -2.04 -33.55 -34.85
C TYR A 277 -2.84 -34.87 -34.80
N GLU A 278 -3.96 -35.01 -35.53
CA GLU A 278 -4.81 -36.23 -35.51
C GLU A 278 -4.06 -37.54 -35.85
N GLY A 279 -2.98 -37.43 -36.64
CA GLY A 279 -2.12 -38.56 -37.01
C GLY A 279 -1.16 -38.99 -35.90
N GLN A 280 -0.92 -38.12 -34.91
CA GLN A 280 0.01 -38.31 -33.80
C GLN A 280 -0.69 -38.46 -32.45
N THR A 281 -2.00 -38.16 -32.40
CA THR A 281 -2.80 -38.22 -31.17
C THR A 281 -4.05 -39.08 -31.31
N THR A 282 -4.56 -39.52 -30.15
CA THR A 282 -5.92 -40.01 -29.92
C THR A 282 -6.66 -39.00 -29.06
N GLN A 283 -7.98 -38.93 -29.23
CA GLN A 283 -8.83 -37.95 -28.55
C GLN A 283 -10.08 -38.64 -28.01
N TYR A 284 -10.52 -38.25 -26.82
CA TYR A 284 -11.77 -38.70 -26.20
C TYR A 284 -12.46 -37.52 -25.53
N TYR A 285 -13.74 -37.31 -25.83
CA TYR A 285 -14.56 -36.29 -25.19
C TYR A 285 -15.41 -36.91 -24.09
N ASP A 286 -15.26 -36.42 -22.87
CA ASP A 286 -16.09 -36.78 -21.72
C ASP A 286 -17.31 -35.85 -21.64
N GLU A 287 -18.50 -36.36 -21.97
CA GLU A 287 -19.74 -35.58 -21.94
C GLU A 287 -20.17 -35.16 -20.52
N PHE A 288 -19.75 -35.89 -19.48
CA PHE A 288 -20.11 -35.59 -18.10
C PHE A 288 -19.18 -34.53 -17.51
N GLY A 289 -17.89 -34.60 -17.84
CA GLY A 289 -16.88 -33.63 -17.43
C GLY A 289 -16.79 -32.40 -18.34
N ALA A 290 -17.33 -32.48 -19.56
CA ALA A 290 -17.23 -31.47 -20.61
C ALA A 290 -15.77 -31.10 -20.95
N PHE A 291 -14.89 -32.10 -21.05
CA PHE A 291 -13.49 -31.94 -21.44
C PHE A 291 -13.07 -32.98 -22.47
N THR A 292 -12.02 -32.67 -23.23
CA THR A 292 -11.36 -33.57 -24.17
C THR A 292 -10.02 -34.00 -23.59
N VAL A 293 -9.79 -35.31 -23.50
CA VAL A 293 -8.47 -35.89 -23.24
C VAL A 293 -7.80 -36.16 -24.57
N VAL A 294 -6.56 -35.71 -24.70
CA VAL A 294 -5.68 -35.98 -25.84
C VAL A 294 -4.54 -36.85 -25.32
N ALA A 295 -4.25 -37.95 -26.01
CA ALA A 295 -3.16 -38.87 -25.68
C ALA A 295 -2.33 -39.18 -26.94
N PRO A 296 -1.11 -39.72 -26.83
CA PRO A 296 -0.33 -40.13 -28.00
C PRO A 296 -1.06 -41.23 -28.79
N LYS A 297 -0.79 -41.33 -30.10
CA LYS A 297 -1.59 -42.15 -31.04
C LYS A 297 -1.78 -43.62 -30.63
N ASP A 298 -0.78 -44.17 -29.95
CA ASP A 298 -0.70 -45.55 -29.50
C ASP A 298 -1.25 -45.79 -28.09
N HIS A 299 -1.77 -44.75 -27.45
CA HIS A 299 -2.44 -44.82 -26.17
C HIS A 299 -3.92 -44.43 -26.29
N SER A 300 -4.73 -44.99 -25.40
CA SER A 300 -6.12 -44.63 -25.22
C SER A 300 -6.22 -43.27 -24.53
N ALA A 301 -7.09 -42.42 -25.07
CA ALA A 301 -7.50 -41.17 -24.44
C ALA A 301 -8.65 -41.39 -23.42
N GLU A 302 -9.40 -42.49 -23.53
CA GLU A 302 -10.53 -42.83 -22.65
C GLU A 302 -10.08 -43.65 -21.42
N TYR A 303 -9.12 -44.55 -21.60
CA TYR A 303 -8.68 -45.52 -20.59
C TYR A 303 -7.19 -45.40 -20.33
N VAL A 304 -6.74 -45.64 -19.10
CA VAL A 304 -5.31 -45.75 -18.79
C VAL A 304 -4.81 -47.12 -19.27
N ASP A 305 -3.93 -47.11 -20.27
CA ASP A 305 -3.33 -48.33 -20.81
C ASP A 305 -2.13 -48.76 -19.96
N ILE A 306 -2.30 -49.82 -19.16
CA ILE A 306 -1.23 -50.54 -18.47
C ILE A 306 -1.33 -52.02 -18.86
N PHE A 307 -0.26 -52.60 -19.39
CA PHE A 307 -0.25 -53.97 -19.91
C PHE A 307 0.62 -54.91 -19.08
N PRO A 308 0.34 -56.23 -19.10
CA PRO A 308 1.12 -57.20 -18.34
C PRO A 308 2.58 -57.22 -18.81
N SER A 309 3.51 -57.17 -17.85
CA SER A 309 4.97 -57.15 -18.10
C SER A 309 5.46 -55.94 -18.89
N GLU A 310 4.73 -54.83 -18.88
CA GLU A 310 5.09 -53.58 -19.55
C GLU A 310 5.11 -52.39 -18.59
N THR A 311 5.91 -51.39 -18.90
CA THR A 311 5.93 -50.09 -18.23
C THR A 311 5.27 -49.05 -19.13
N SER A 312 4.53 -48.12 -18.54
CA SER A 312 3.87 -47.03 -19.24
C SER A 312 4.32 -45.69 -18.68
N PHE A 313 4.76 -44.81 -19.57
CA PHE A 313 5.12 -43.43 -19.24
C PHE A 313 4.81 -42.52 -20.42
N TYR A 314 3.67 -41.83 -20.37
CA TYR A 314 3.24 -40.98 -21.47
C TYR A 314 2.44 -39.77 -21.00
N PRO A 315 2.56 -38.63 -21.70
CA PRO A 315 1.78 -37.43 -21.39
C PRO A 315 0.34 -37.58 -21.88
N ARG A 316 -0.58 -36.84 -21.25
CA ARG A 316 -1.91 -36.52 -21.75
C ARG A 316 -2.16 -35.02 -21.57
N LEU A 317 -2.95 -34.46 -22.47
CA LEU A 317 -3.45 -33.10 -22.37
C LEU A 317 -4.94 -33.16 -22.11
N VAL A 318 -5.39 -32.50 -21.06
CA VAL A 318 -6.82 -32.29 -20.79
C VAL A 318 -7.17 -30.87 -21.24
N VAL A 319 -8.16 -30.76 -22.11
CA VAL A 319 -8.65 -29.49 -22.67
C VAL A 319 -10.12 -29.33 -22.35
N ALA A 320 -10.49 -28.24 -21.70
CA ALA A 320 -11.86 -27.88 -21.39
C ALA A 320 -12.14 -26.42 -21.78
N ASP A 321 -13.39 -25.99 -21.59
CA ASP A 321 -13.74 -24.58 -21.75
C ASP A 321 -13.03 -23.73 -20.69
N GLY A 322 -12.15 -22.83 -21.13
CA GLY A 322 -11.39 -21.93 -20.25
C GLY A 322 -10.30 -22.57 -19.39
N TYR A 323 -9.82 -23.78 -19.71
CA TYR A 323 -8.57 -24.29 -19.13
C TYR A 323 -8.00 -25.48 -19.90
N SER A 324 -6.69 -25.65 -19.77
CA SER A 324 -6.00 -26.87 -20.17
C SER A 324 -4.86 -27.18 -19.23
N TYR A 325 -4.54 -28.46 -19.05
CA TYR A 325 -3.41 -28.89 -18.25
C TYR A 325 -2.81 -30.19 -18.78
N LEU A 326 -1.51 -30.36 -18.53
CA LEU A 326 -0.78 -31.56 -18.88
C LEU A 326 -0.72 -32.50 -17.67
N GLU A 327 -1.05 -33.77 -17.91
CA GLU A 327 -0.88 -34.85 -16.95
C GLU A 327 0.02 -35.95 -17.54
N VAL A 328 0.55 -36.82 -16.70
CA VAL A 328 1.39 -37.95 -17.10
C VAL A 328 0.83 -39.22 -16.50
N VAL A 329 0.59 -40.21 -17.37
CA VAL A 329 0.34 -41.57 -16.93
C VAL A 329 1.68 -42.25 -16.69
N ALA A 330 1.91 -42.73 -15.47
CA ALA A 330 3.10 -43.46 -15.10
C ALA A 330 2.72 -44.74 -14.32
N GLY A 331 3.12 -45.91 -14.82
CA GLY A 331 2.80 -47.17 -14.16
C GLY A 331 3.44 -48.38 -14.81
N PHE A 332 3.09 -49.56 -14.30
CA PHE A 332 3.60 -50.84 -14.79
C PHE A 332 2.63 -51.99 -14.51
N GLY A 333 2.76 -53.07 -15.28
CA GLY A 333 2.20 -54.39 -14.97
C GLY A 333 3.31 -55.40 -14.69
N ASP A 334 3.24 -56.12 -13.57
CA ASP A 334 4.22 -57.16 -13.19
C ASP A 334 3.54 -58.37 -12.54
N SER A 335 4.32 -59.37 -12.18
CA SER A 335 3.91 -60.62 -11.53
C SER A 335 3.74 -60.50 -10.01
N ASP A 336 4.25 -59.44 -9.39
CA ASP A 336 4.17 -59.20 -7.94
C ASP A 336 4.03 -57.72 -7.62
N TRP A 337 3.48 -57.43 -6.44
CA TRP A 337 3.21 -56.07 -5.97
C TRP A 337 4.50 -55.34 -5.63
N LEU A 338 4.68 -54.15 -6.20
CA LEU A 338 5.76 -53.25 -5.80
C LEU A 338 5.36 -52.42 -4.59
N TYR A 339 4.07 -52.07 -4.46
CA TYR A 339 3.57 -51.04 -3.56
C TYR A 339 4.29 -49.72 -3.83
N LEU A 340 3.93 -49.07 -4.94
CA LEU A 340 4.63 -47.89 -5.46
C LEU A 340 4.70 -46.75 -4.42
N GLU A 341 5.92 -46.34 -4.07
CA GLU A 341 6.22 -45.25 -3.12
C GLU A 341 6.85 -44.03 -3.79
N ALA A 342 7.57 -44.24 -4.89
CA ALA A 342 8.24 -43.15 -5.61
C ALA A 342 8.59 -43.53 -7.06
N ILE A 343 8.75 -42.52 -7.91
CA ILE A 343 9.33 -42.66 -9.25
C ILE A 343 10.61 -41.84 -9.31
N ALA A 344 11.75 -42.51 -9.40
CA ALA A 344 13.06 -41.87 -9.49
C ALA A 344 13.53 -41.78 -10.94
N PHE A 345 14.09 -40.64 -11.33
CA PHE A 345 14.59 -40.37 -12.67
C PHE A 345 16.11 -40.19 -12.63
N LEU A 346 16.79 -40.72 -13.64
CA LEU A 346 18.19 -40.44 -13.95
C LEU A 346 18.27 -39.91 -15.38
N VAL A 347 18.45 -38.60 -15.52
CA VAL A 347 18.41 -37.88 -16.80
C VAL A 347 19.77 -37.24 -17.05
N ASP A 348 20.53 -37.78 -18.01
CA ASP A 348 21.90 -37.34 -18.34
C ASP A 348 22.85 -37.17 -17.13
N GLY A 349 22.64 -37.98 -16.08
CA GLY A 349 23.43 -37.97 -14.85
C GLY A 349 22.85 -37.13 -13.71
N GLU A 350 21.80 -36.35 -13.96
CA GLU A 350 21.01 -35.66 -12.93
C GLU A 350 19.93 -36.60 -12.38
N GLN A 351 19.66 -36.52 -11.07
CA GLN A 351 18.63 -37.32 -10.41
C GLN A 351 17.57 -36.44 -9.78
N PHE A 352 16.30 -36.82 -9.96
CA PHE A 352 15.15 -36.26 -9.26
C PHE A 352 14.11 -37.36 -9.01
N THR A 353 13.15 -37.09 -8.14
CA THR A 353 12.17 -38.08 -7.69
C THR A 353 10.80 -37.44 -7.56
N TRP A 354 9.79 -38.11 -8.12
CA TRP A 354 8.38 -37.84 -7.85
C TRP A 354 7.96 -38.71 -6.67
N THR A 355 7.54 -38.08 -5.58
CA THR A 355 7.06 -38.80 -4.40
C THR A 355 5.60 -39.14 -4.60
N VAL A 356 5.24 -40.37 -4.27
CA VAL A 356 3.89 -40.90 -4.49
C VAL A 356 3.19 -41.02 -3.15
N ASP A 357 2.00 -40.43 -3.02
CA ASP A 357 1.09 -40.78 -1.92
C ASP A 357 0.45 -42.13 -2.26
N TYR A 358 0.49 -43.06 -1.31
CA TYR A 358 -0.13 -44.38 -1.43
C TYR A 358 -1.61 -44.29 -1.82
N TYR A 359 -2.33 -43.27 -1.35
CA TYR A 359 -3.75 -43.09 -1.68
C TYR A 359 -4.01 -42.56 -3.10
N SER A 360 -2.95 -42.15 -3.82
CA SER A 360 -3.02 -41.68 -5.20
C SER A 360 -2.63 -42.74 -6.22
N VAL A 361 -2.12 -43.90 -5.76
CA VAL A 361 -1.84 -45.04 -6.63
C VAL A 361 -3.14 -45.75 -6.94
N MET A 362 -3.37 -45.98 -8.23
CA MET A 362 -4.41 -46.86 -8.72
C MET A 362 -3.82 -48.25 -8.93
N ASP A 363 -4.58 -49.27 -8.55
CA ASP A 363 -4.17 -50.66 -8.68
C ASP A 363 -5.28 -51.57 -9.21
N ASP A 364 -4.86 -52.65 -9.89
CA ASP A 364 -5.74 -53.74 -10.30
C ASP A 364 -4.95 -55.06 -10.40
N TYR A 365 -5.65 -56.19 -10.52
CA TYR A 365 -5.04 -57.49 -10.80
C TYR A 365 -5.94 -58.39 -11.63
N ASP A 366 -5.31 -59.25 -12.44
CA ASP A 366 -6.01 -60.27 -13.21
C ASP A 366 -5.21 -61.57 -13.31
N GLU A 367 -5.54 -62.44 -14.28
CA GLU A 367 -4.83 -63.70 -14.51
C GLU A 367 -3.41 -63.51 -15.09
N TYR A 368 -3.08 -62.31 -15.58
CA TYR A 368 -1.80 -61.99 -16.23
C TYR A 368 -0.83 -61.22 -15.31
N GLY A 369 -1.32 -60.57 -14.26
CA GLY A 369 -0.46 -59.89 -13.29
C GLY A 369 -1.17 -58.95 -12.34
N VAL A 370 -0.38 -58.10 -11.70
CA VAL A 370 -0.79 -56.94 -10.92
C VAL A 370 -0.37 -55.67 -11.66
N TYR A 371 -1.14 -54.62 -11.49
CA TYR A 371 -0.96 -53.34 -12.18
C TYR A 371 -0.96 -52.23 -11.14
N GLU A 372 0.01 -51.33 -11.21
CA GLU A 372 0.07 -50.13 -10.37
C GLU A 372 0.38 -48.92 -11.26
N TRP A 373 -0.43 -47.87 -11.16
CA TRP A 373 -0.24 -46.66 -11.97
C TRP A 373 -0.73 -45.39 -11.28
N MET A 374 -0.35 -44.26 -11.85
CA MET A 374 -0.77 -42.93 -11.44
C MET A 374 -1.05 -42.04 -12.65
N ILE A 375 -1.88 -41.03 -12.43
CA ILE A 375 -2.03 -39.87 -13.28
C ILE A 375 -1.47 -38.69 -12.48
N ILE A 376 -0.44 -38.03 -13.02
CA ILE A 376 0.36 -37.02 -12.32
C ILE A 376 0.25 -35.70 -13.07
N ASP A 377 -0.25 -34.66 -12.42
CA ASP A 377 -0.28 -33.28 -12.94
C ASP A 377 0.58 -32.35 -12.05
N GLU A 378 0.56 -31.04 -12.34
CA GLU A 378 1.30 -30.04 -11.56
C GLU A 378 0.78 -29.84 -10.12
N SER A 379 -0.45 -30.25 -9.82
CA SER A 379 -0.98 -30.21 -8.44
C SER A 379 -0.33 -31.28 -7.56
N ILE A 380 0.03 -32.42 -8.14
CA ILE A 380 0.75 -33.51 -7.48
C ILE A 380 2.26 -33.26 -7.53
N GLN A 381 2.78 -32.85 -8.69
CA GLN A 381 4.20 -32.60 -8.92
C GLN A 381 4.40 -31.19 -9.49
N PRO A 382 4.65 -30.16 -8.65
CA PRO A 382 4.76 -28.76 -9.11
C PRO A 382 5.88 -28.48 -10.12
N MET A 383 6.84 -29.40 -10.29
CA MET A 383 7.92 -29.30 -11.28
C MET A 383 7.66 -30.16 -12.53
N LEU A 384 6.44 -30.66 -12.74
CA LEU A 384 6.13 -31.63 -13.78
C LEU A 384 6.57 -31.14 -15.18
N LEU A 385 6.19 -29.92 -15.56
CA LEU A 385 6.54 -29.38 -16.89
C LEU A 385 8.07 -29.23 -17.06
N ASP A 386 8.77 -28.77 -16.03
CA ASP A 386 10.23 -28.65 -16.03
C ASP A 386 10.91 -30.02 -16.14
N ASP A 387 10.44 -31.00 -15.37
CA ASP A 387 10.95 -32.37 -15.38
C ASP A 387 10.71 -33.03 -16.74
N LEU A 388 9.52 -32.85 -17.33
CA LEU A 388 9.22 -33.32 -18.69
C LEU A 388 10.09 -32.64 -19.75
N ARG A 389 10.32 -31.32 -19.66
CA ARG A 389 11.26 -30.60 -20.55
C ARG A 389 12.68 -31.17 -20.43
N LYS A 390 13.13 -31.52 -19.22
CA LYS A 390 14.44 -32.18 -19.01
C LYS A 390 14.48 -33.56 -19.67
N ILE A 391 13.46 -34.40 -19.43
CA ILE A 391 13.37 -35.75 -20.00
C ILE A 391 13.35 -35.69 -21.53
N ALA A 392 12.48 -34.86 -22.11
CA ALA A 392 12.35 -34.66 -23.54
C ALA A 392 13.67 -34.25 -24.18
N ASN A 393 14.46 -33.37 -23.56
CA ASN A 393 15.69 -32.85 -24.15
C ASN A 393 16.94 -33.71 -23.87
N SER A 394 16.80 -34.80 -23.12
CA SER A 394 17.91 -35.64 -22.69
C SER A 394 18.45 -36.57 -23.76
N LYS A 395 19.75 -36.93 -23.67
CA LYS A 395 20.32 -38.03 -24.45
C LYS A 395 19.92 -39.38 -23.86
N ASN A 396 20.01 -39.52 -22.54
CA ASN A 396 19.63 -40.73 -21.82
C ASN A 396 18.73 -40.37 -20.65
N ALA A 397 17.59 -41.04 -20.54
CA ALA A 397 16.72 -40.95 -19.38
C ALA A 397 16.26 -42.35 -18.98
N VAL A 398 16.37 -42.66 -17.70
CA VAL A 398 15.87 -43.89 -17.10
C VAL A 398 14.94 -43.48 -15.97
N LEU A 399 13.76 -44.08 -15.92
CA LEU A 399 12.88 -43.99 -14.76
C LEU A 399 12.91 -45.30 -13.99
N ARG A 400 12.69 -45.21 -12.68
CA ARG A 400 12.63 -46.35 -11.77
C ARG A 400 11.45 -46.18 -10.85
N PHE A 401 10.49 -47.09 -10.95
CA PHE A 401 9.43 -47.27 -9.96
C PHE A 401 10.05 -47.92 -8.71
N GLN A 402 9.78 -47.36 -7.53
CA GLN A 402 10.37 -47.78 -6.25
C GLN A 402 9.28 -48.12 -5.23
N GLY A 403 9.50 -49.21 -4.48
CA GLY A 403 8.65 -49.67 -3.37
C GLY A 403 9.35 -50.82 -2.63
N ASN A 404 8.69 -51.97 -2.46
CA ASN A 404 9.29 -53.21 -1.92
C ASN A 404 10.36 -53.85 -2.81
N GLY A 405 10.64 -53.24 -3.96
CA GLY A 405 11.65 -53.62 -4.94
C GLY A 405 11.87 -52.45 -5.89
N TYR A 406 12.15 -52.74 -7.16
CA TYR A 406 12.13 -51.72 -8.20
C TYR A 406 11.89 -52.30 -9.59
N ILE A 407 11.29 -51.50 -10.46
CA ILE A 407 11.15 -51.75 -11.90
C ILE A 407 11.76 -50.56 -12.64
N GLU A 408 12.58 -50.83 -13.66
CA GLU A 408 13.25 -49.79 -14.45
C GLU A 408 12.72 -49.75 -15.87
N HIS A 409 12.65 -48.54 -16.42
CA HIS A 409 12.34 -48.31 -17.82
C HIS A 409 13.30 -47.29 -18.43
N ILE A 410 13.82 -47.59 -19.61
CA ILE A 410 14.64 -46.66 -20.39
C ILE A 410 13.69 -45.87 -21.27
N ILE A 411 13.56 -44.56 -21.01
CA ILE A 411 12.70 -43.69 -21.80
C ILE A 411 13.25 -43.59 -23.21
N THR A 412 12.46 -44.08 -24.15
CA THR A 412 12.78 -44.22 -25.57
C THR A 412 12.75 -42.87 -26.28
N ASP A 413 13.39 -42.78 -27.45
CA ASP A 413 13.35 -41.57 -28.27
C ASP A 413 11.93 -41.22 -28.71
N LYS A 414 11.08 -42.23 -28.94
CA LYS A 414 9.66 -42.06 -29.28
C LYS A 414 8.87 -41.42 -28.13
N GLU A 415 9.05 -41.90 -26.89
CA GLU A 415 8.39 -41.30 -25.71
C GLU A 415 8.87 -39.86 -25.51
N LYS A 416 10.17 -39.57 -25.70
CA LYS A 416 10.67 -38.20 -25.66
C LYS A 416 10.07 -37.31 -26.74
N GLU A 417 9.88 -37.82 -27.95
CA GLU A 417 9.18 -37.10 -29.03
C GLU A 417 7.72 -36.81 -28.67
N GLN A 418 7.02 -37.78 -28.06
CA GLN A 418 5.65 -37.57 -27.56
C GLN A 418 5.61 -36.53 -26.45
N ILE A 419 6.54 -36.57 -25.49
CA ILE A 419 6.64 -35.54 -24.44
C ILE A 419 6.86 -34.15 -25.06
N ARG A 420 7.76 -34.02 -26.06
CA ARG A 420 7.95 -32.73 -26.76
C ARG A 420 6.67 -32.24 -27.43
N LEU A 421 5.99 -33.11 -28.17
CA LEU A 421 4.73 -32.76 -28.82
C LEU A 421 3.71 -32.23 -27.81
N PHE A 422 3.55 -32.91 -26.68
CA PHE A 422 2.56 -32.51 -25.67
C PHE A 422 2.96 -31.25 -24.90
N LEU A 423 4.26 -31.00 -24.72
CA LEU A 423 4.78 -29.73 -24.22
C LEU A 423 4.50 -28.58 -25.21
N ASP A 424 4.65 -28.81 -26.51
CA ASP A 424 4.32 -27.82 -27.54
C ASP A 424 2.80 -27.57 -27.60
N LEU A 425 1.98 -28.61 -27.42
CA LEU A 425 0.53 -28.47 -27.35
C LEU A 425 0.09 -27.64 -26.13
N ILE A 426 0.52 -27.98 -24.91
CA ILE A 426 0.10 -27.22 -23.71
C ILE A 426 0.55 -25.75 -23.79
N GLU A 427 1.72 -25.46 -24.39
CA GLU A 427 2.18 -24.09 -24.62
C GLU A 427 1.29 -23.33 -25.62
N ALA A 428 0.77 -24.01 -26.65
CA ALA A 428 -0.17 -23.42 -27.60
C ALA A 428 -1.60 -23.28 -27.06
N PHE A 429 -2.04 -24.21 -26.21
CA PHE A 429 -3.34 -24.13 -25.56
C PHE A 429 -3.37 -23.04 -24.47
N GLY A 430 -2.26 -22.87 -23.76
CA GLY A 430 -2.17 -22.01 -22.58
C GLY A 430 -2.75 -22.69 -21.33
N THR A 431 -2.20 -22.36 -20.17
CA THR A 431 -2.68 -22.84 -18.87
C THR A 431 -3.53 -21.76 -18.22
N GLU A 432 -4.86 -21.84 -18.27
CA GLU A 432 -5.70 -21.07 -17.36
C GLU A 432 -5.77 -21.80 -16.02
N ILE A 433 -5.13 -21.21 -15.00
CA ILE A 433 -5.29 -21.59 -13.60
C ILE A 433 -6.21 -20.55 -12.95
N GLU A 434 -7.48 -20.53 -13.33
CA GLU A 434 -8.50 -19.97 -12.46
C GLU A 434 -9.06 -21.09 -11.59
N PHE A 435 -8.51 -21.24 -10.38
CA PHE A 435 -9.23 -21.91 -9.30
C PHE A 435 -10.45 -21.04 -8.94
N GLY A 436 -11.54 -21.20 -9.69
CA GLY A 436 -12.87 -20.77 -9.26
C GLY A 436 -13.22 -21.36 -7.90
N PRO A 437 -14.10 -20.72 -7.11
CA PRO A 437 -14.19 -20.93 -5.68
C PRO A 437 -14.50 -22.39 -5.36
N THR A 438 -13.68 -22.99 -4.51
CA THR A 438 -14.00 -24.24 -3.81
C THR A 438 -15.42 -24.15 -3.23
N VAL A 439 -16.22 -25.15 -3.61
CA VAL A 439 -17.62 -25.44 -3.22
C VAL A 439 -18.00 -24.98 -1.81
#